data_AF-A0A5B0CNS9-F1
#
_entry.id   AF-A0A5B0CNS9-F1
#
_cell.length_a   1.000
_cell.length_b   1.000
_cell.length_c   1.000
_cell.angle_alpha   90.00
_cell.angle_beta   90.00
_cell.angle_gamma   90.00
#
_symmetry.space_group_name_H-M   'P 1'
#
loop_
_entity.id
_entity.type
_entity.pdbx_description
1 polymer ?
#
loop_
_entity_poly.entity_id
_entity_poly.type
_entity_poly.pdbx_seq_one_letter_code
_entity_poly.pdbx_strand_id
1 'polypeptide(L)'
;MSKHTAEVKSHVVDRYLTGNESYKAIAESIGADKSLVINWVKLFEAQGERGLKKSYTSYSSGFKLDVLNFMNETGASLRDTPSTFNISSPSSVYRWERRRN
;
A
#
# COMPACT_ATOMS: atom_id res chain seq x y z
N MET A 1 -11.06 -1.82 5.73
CA MET A 1 -10.53 -3.21 5.77
C MET A 1 -10.04 -3.56 4.37
N SER A 2 -8.72 -3.65 4.14
CA SER A 2 -8.20 -4.01 2.82
C SER A 2 -8.46 -5.49 2.56
N LYS A 3 -9.26 -5.82 1.55
CA LYS A 3 -9.68 -7.20 1.24
C LYS A 3 -8.55 -8.18 0.92
N HIS A 4 -7.30 -7.70 0.75
CA HIS A 4 -6.14 -8.55 0.48
C HIS A 4 -4.95 -8.14 1.35
N THR A 5 -4.66 -8.95 2.37
CA THR A 5 -3.52 -8.80 3.29
C THR A 5 -2.23 -9.24 2.61
N ALA A 6 -1.07 -8.82 3.13
CA ALA A 6 0.24 -9.21 2.58
C ALA A 6 0.44 -10.74 2.55
N GLU A 7 -0.19 -11.46 3.48
CA GLU A 7 -0.21 -12.92 3.54
C GLU A 7 -0.88 -13.54 2.30
N VAL A 8 -2.04 -12.99 1.89
CA VAL A 8 -2.76 -13.46 0.68
C VAL A 8 -1.90 -13.30 -0.56
N LYS A 9 -1.18 -12.19 -0.68
CA LYS A 9 -0.29 -11.93 -1.82
C LYS A 9 0.91 -12.88 -1.85
N SER A 10 1.50 -13.15 -0.69
CA SER A 10 2.64 -14.06 -0.58
C SER A 10 2.22 -15.48 -0.93
N HIS A 11 1.05 -15.92 -0.45
CA HIS A 11 0.47 -17.22 -0.79
C HIS A 11 0.12 -17.36 -2.29
N VAL A 12 -0.28 -16.27 -2.95
CA VAL A 12 -0.55 -16.26 -4.40
C VAL A 12 0.73 -16.41 -5.22
N VAL A 13 1.79 -15.70 -4.83
CA VAL A 13 3.09 -15.82 -5.51
C VAL A 13 3.71 -17.18 -5.23
N ASP A 14 3.64 -17.67 -4.00
CA ASP A 14 4.14 -19.00 -3.65
C ASP A 14 3.43 -20.09 -4.46
N ARG A 15 2.09 -20.05 -4.57
CA ARG A 15 1.32 -20.97 -5.44
C ARG A 15 1.69 -20.87 -6.91
N TYR A 16 2.02 -19.68 -7.40
CA TYR A 16 2.47 -19.50 -8.77
C TYR A 16 3.88 -20.08 -9.00
N LEU A 17 4.77 -19.98 -8.00
CA LEU A 17 6.15 -20.47 -8.09
C LEU A 17 6.26 -21.99 -7.85
N THR A 18 5.43 -22.54 -6.96
CA THR A 18 5.46 -23.96 -6.56
C THR A 18 4.47 -24.81 -7.35
N GLY A 19 3.38 -24.21 -7.85
CA GLY A 19 2.28 -24.89 -8.51
C GLY A 19 2.23 -24.66 -10.02
N ASN A 20 1.78 -25.67 -10.77
CA ASN A 20 1.47 -25.56 -12.20
C ASN A 20 0.10 -24.86 -12.45
N GLU A 21 -0.33 -23.98 -11.53
CA GLU A 21 -1.61 -23.29 -11.59
C GLU A 21 -1.53 -22.04 -12.47
N SER A 22 -2.55 -21.83 -13.30
CA SER A 22 -2.63 -20.62 -14.12
C SER A 22 -3.04 -19.41 -13.28
N TYR A 23 -2.62 -18.21 -13.70
CA TYR A 23 -3.04 -16.94 -13.10
C TYR A 23 -4.57 -16.81 -12.89
N LYS A 24 -5.36 -17.43 -13.77
CA LYS A 24 -6.82 -17.42 -13.68
C LYS A 24 -7.33 -18.29 -12.54
N ALA A 25 -6.81 -19.51 -12.40
CA ALA A 25 -7.20 -20.43 -11.33
C ALA A 25 -6.86 -19.85 -9.94
N ILE A 26 -5.67 -19.23 -9.82
CA ILE A 26 -5.25 -18.59 -8.57
C ILE A 26 -6.18 -17.41 -8.24
N ALA A 27 -6.51 -16.58 -9.23
CA ALA A 27 -7.42 -15.44 -9.06
C ALA A 27 -8.83 -15.87 -8.63
N GLU A 28 -9.39 -16.91 -9.27
CA GLU A 28 -10.68 -17.50 -8.92
C GLU A 28 -10.69 -18.07 -7.49
N SER A 29 -9.60 -18.74 -7.08
CA SER A 29 -9.45 -19.30 -5.73
C SER A 29 -9.51 -18.25 -4.62
N ILE A 30 -9.09 -17.01 -4.89
CA ILE A 30 -9.06 -15.92 -3.90
C ILE A 30 -10.13 -14.84 -4.15
N GLY A 31 -11.00 -15.04 -5.15
CA GLY A 31 -12.00 -14.05 -5.56
C GLY A 31 -11.39 -12.71 -6.00
N ALA A 32 -10.20 -12.74 -6.62
CA ALA A 32 -9.52 -11.56 -7.14
C ALA A 32 -9.56 -11.52 -8.67
N ASP A 33 -9.23 -10.37 -9.24
CA ASP A 33 -9.07 -10.24 -10.69
C ASP A 33 -7.74 -10.82 -11.15
N LYS A 34 -7.73 -11.48 -12.31
CA LYS A 34 -6.51 -12.01 -12.94
C LYS A 34 -5.43 -10.93 -13.11
N SER A 35 -5.84 -9.71 -13.46
CA SER A 35 -4.92 -8.57 -13.65
C SER A 35 -4.20 -8.21 -12.35
N LEU A 36 -4.87 -8.38 -11.21
CA LEU A 36 -4.32 -8.14 -9.88
C LEU A 36 -3.24 -9.16 -9.53
N VAL A 37 -3.49 -10.44 -9.83
CA VAL A 37 -2.55 -11.55 -9.62
C VAL A 37 -1.31 -11.37 -10.50
N ILE A 38 -1.49 -11.05 -11.78
CA ILE A 38 -0.36 -10.76 -12.70
C ILE A 38 0.48 -9.61 -12.16
N ASN A 39 -0.14 -8.54 -11.65
CA ASN A 39 0.58 -7.41 -11.09
C ASN A 39 1.39 -7.80 -9.85
N TRP A 40 0.87 -8.67 -8.98
CA TRP A 40 1.62 -9.16 -7.81
C TRP A 40 2.82 -10.00 -8.20
N VAL A 41 2.67 -10.91 -9.16
CA VAL A 41 3.79 -11.74 -9.65
C VAL A 41 4.87 -10.85 -10.29
N LYS A 42 4.50 -9.91 -11.16
CA LYS A 42 5.46 -8.96 -11.75
C LYS A 42 6.19 -8.11 -10.72
N LEU A 43 5.47 -7.63 -9.70
CA LEU A 43 6.08 -6.87 -8.61
C LEU A 43 7.05 -7.72 -7.80
N PHE A 44 6.73 -9.00 -7.59
CA PHE A 44 7.62 -9.95 -6.95
C PHE A 44 8.85 -10.27 -7.80
N GLU A 45 8.70 -10.48 -9.11
CA GLU A 45 9.84 -10.70 -10.01
C GLU A 45 10.77 -9.49 -10.05
N ALA A 46 10.22 -8.27 -10.02
CA ALA A 46 11.00 -7.05 -10.10
C ALA A 46 11.69 -6.66 -8.78
N GLN A 47 11.03 -6.89 -7.63
CA GLN A 47 11.45 -6.32 -6.33
C GLN A 47 11.44 -7.35 -5.17
N GLY A 48 11.18 -8.62 -5.47
CA GLY A 48 10.99 -9.68 -4.47
C GLY A 48 9.79 -9.42 -3.57
N GLU A 49 9.84 -9.93 -2.34
CA GLU A 49 8.80 -9.71 -1.32
C GLU A 49 8.51 -8.22 -1.04
N ARG A 50 9.47 -7.33 -1.30
CA ARG A 50 9.31 -5.88 -1.14
C ARG A 50 8.28 -5.30 -2.12
N GLY A 51 8.15 -5.89 -3.31
CA GLY A 51 7.13 -5.49 -4.29
C GLY A 51 5.71 -5.94 -3.91
N LEU A 52 5.58 -7.00 -3.12
CA LEU A 52 4.29 -7.48 -2.61
C LEU A 52 3.80 -6.68 -1.41
N LYS A 53 4.73 -6.15 -0.60
CA LYS A 53 4.42 -5.12 0.40
C LYS A 53 3.78 -3.95 -0.32
N LYS A 54 2.58 -3.57 0.14
CA LYS A 54 1.76 -2.51 -0.45
C LYS A 54 2.61 -1.30 -0.87
N SER A 55 2.57 -0.93 -2.14
CA SER A 55 3.10 0.34 -2.66
C SER A 55 2.26 1.56 -2.25
N TYR A 56 1.26 1.37 -1.38
CA TYR A 56 0.75 2.49 -0.62
C TYR A 56 1.83 2.81 0.40
N THR A 57 2.44 3.98 0.34
CA THR A 57 3.20 4.54 1.46
C THR A 57 2.27 4.52 2.68
N SER A 58 2.33 3.44 3.44
CA SER A 58 1.40 3.18 4.52
C SER A 58 1.98 3.86 5.73
N TYR A 59 1.75 5.17 5.81
CA TYR A 59 2.13 5.93 6.98
C TYR A 59 1.43 5.32 8.19
N SER A 60 2.22 4.97 9.22
CA SER A 60 1.69 4.47 10.48
C SER A 60 0.76 5.50 11.09
N SER A 61 -0.18 5.08 11.93
CA SER A 61 -1.04 6.00 12.68
C SER A 61 -0.21 7.03 13.46
N GLY A 62 0.89 6.59 14.09
CA GLY A 62 1.84 7.46 14.77
C GLY A 62 2.46 8.50 13.84
N PHE A 63 3.00 8.09 12.69
CA PHE A 63 3.61 9.02 11.72
C PHE A 63 2.61 10.06 11.21
N LYS A 64 1.35 9.66 10.92
CA LYS A 64 0.31 10.61 10.50
C LYS A 64 0.01 11.65 11.58
N LEU A 65 0.01 11.21 12.85
CA LEU A 65 -0.27 12.07 13.99
C LEU A 65 0.88 13.05 14.24
N ASP A 66 2.12 12.59 14.08
CA ASP A 66 3.34 13.41 14.11
C ASP A 66 3.29 14.53 13.06
N VAL A 67 2.97 14.17 11.80
CA VAL A 67 2.82 15.14 10.69
C VAL A 67 1.74 16.18 10.99
N LEU A 68 0.59 15.77 11.55
CA LEU A 68 -0.51 16.68 11.89
C LEU A 68 -0.19 17.54 13.12
N ASN A 69 0.55 17.03 14.11
CA ASN A 69 0.98 17.80 15.27
C ASN A 69 2.00 18.85 14.86
N PHE A 70 3.00 18.45 14.05
CA PHE A 70 3.97 19.37 13.48
C PHE A 70 3.27 20.54 12.76
N MET A 71 2.26 20.27 11.94
CA MET A 71 1.47 21.32 11.28
C MET A 71 0.76 22.26 12.27
N ASN A 72 0.18 21.73 13.35
CA ASN A 72 -0.50 22.55 14.36
C ASN A 72 0.49 23.39 15.18
N GLU A 73 1.68 22.87 15.48
CA GLU A 73 2.69 23.55 16.28
C GLU A 73 3.47 24.60 15.48
N THR A 74 3.76 24.32 14.20
CA THR A 74 4.56 25.21 13.34
C THR A 74 3.73 26.13 12.45
N GLY A 75 2.42 25.88 12.32
CA GLY A 75 1.55 26.58 11.36
C GLY A 75 1.83 26.22 9.90
N ALA A 76 2.53 25.10 9.64
CA ALA A 76 2.90 24.69 8.30
C ALA A 76 1.68 24.39 7.41
N SER A 77 1.73 24.84 6.16
CA SER A 77 0.66 24.65 5.19
C SER A 77 0.52 23.19 4.77
N LEU A 78 -0.71 22.76 4.46
CA LEU A 78 -1.03 21.46 3.84
C LEU A 78 -0.26 21.21 2.53
N ARG A 79 0.22 22.28 1.88
CA ARG A 79 0.96 22.21 0.61
C ARG A 79 2.46 22.01 0.82
N ASP A 80 3.02 22.54 1.90
CA ASP A 80 4.47 22.52 2.15
C ASP A 80 4.89 21.34 3.04
N THR A 81 4.02 20.92 3.96
CA THR A 81 4.24 19.79 4.87
C THR A 81 4.60 18.47 4.14
N PRO A 82 3.95 18.10 3.02
CA PRO A 82 4.30 16.88 2.30
C PRO A 82 5.76 16.86 1.82
N SER A 83 6.32 18.02 1.46
CA SER A 83 7.70 18.14 1.01
C SER A 83 8.67 17.89 2.16
N THR A 84 8.37 18.40 3.36
CA THR A 84 9.20 18.19 4.56
C THR A 84 9.25 16.72 5.00
N PHE A 85 8.12 16.01 4.88
CA PHE A 85 8.00 14.62 5.33
C PHE A 85 8.15 13.58 4.21
N ASN A 86 8.62 14.00 3.02
CA ASN A 86 8.79 13.16 1.83
C ASN A 86 7.52 12.38 1.46
N ILE A 87 6.35 13.02 1.58
CA ILE A 87 5.04 12.43 1.31
C ILE A 87 4.72 12.60 -0.17
N SER A 88 4.68 11.49 -0.92
CA SER A 88 4.48 11.50 -2.39
C SER A 88 3.17 12.12 -2.87
N SER A 89 2.19 12.32 -2.00
CA SER A 89 0.90 12.91 -2.39
C SER A 89 0.38 13.87 -1.33
N PRO A 90 0.37 15.19 -1.60
CA PRO A 90 -0.17 16.22 -0.70
C PRO A 90 -1.61 15.96 -0.26
N SER A 91 -2.43 15.37 -1.14
CA SER A 91 -3.81 14.99 -0.85
C SER A 91 -3.93 13.92 0.25
N SER A 92 -2.83 13.22 0.61
CA SER A 92 -2.79 12.28 1.72
C SER A 92 -2.93 12.98 3.06
N VAL A 93 -2.22 14.10 3.25
CA VAL A 93 -2.22 14.87 4.50
C VAL A 93 -3.60 15.49 4.75
N TYR A 94 -4.20 16.08 3.72
CA TYR A 94 -5.59 16.58 3.77
C TYR A 94 -6.59 15.50 4.20
N ARG A 95 -6.44 14.26 3.68
CA ARG A 95 -7.28 13.13 4.06
C ARG A 95 -7.06 12.68 5.51
N TRP A 96 -5.89 12.91 6.11
CA TRP A 96 -5.64 12.56 7.50
C TRP A 96 -6.27 13.58 8.46
N GLU A 97 -6.12 14.86 8.16
CA GLU A 97 -6.76 15.95 8.91
C GLU A 97 -8.29 15.78 8.92
N ARG A 98 -8.90 15.58 7.75
CA ARG A 98 -10.34 15.36 7.61
C ARG A 98 -10.89 14.13 8.34
N ARG A 99 -10.05 13.14 8.67
CA ARG A 99 -10.45 11.94 9.43
C ARG A 99 -10.26 12.07 10.94
N ARG A 100 -9.61 13.14 11.39
CA ARG A 100 -9.38 13.44 12.82
C ARG A 100 -10.63 14.05 13.48
N ASN A 101 -11.59 14.53 12.68
CA ASN A 101 -12.85 15.15 13.10
C ASN A 101 -14.05 14.29 12.68
#